data_AF-A0A5B7YAG7-F1
#
_entry.id   AF-A0A5B7YAG7-F1
#
_cell.length_a   1.000
_cell.length_b   1.000
_cell.length_c   1.000
_cell.angle_alpha   90.00
_cell.angle_beta   90.00
_cell.angle_gamma   90.00
#
_symmetry.space_group_name_H-M   'P 1'
#
loop_
_entity.id
_entity.type
_entity.pdbx_description
1 polymer ?
#
loop_
_entity_poly.entity_id
_entity_poly.type
_entity_poly.pdbx_seq_one_letter_code
_entity_poly.pdbx_strand_id
1 'polypeptide(L)'
;MVNNDLIIQKANRLYRQNRFAEALQYYQKAGKVYGSDFVAVNISLCKIKIKTHKTTPCLDNGDLNQTHGQQKYITALEKQLEQTQSLAEAYYRELEQRKRKGKAE
;
A
#
# COMPACT_ATOMS: atom_id res chain seq x y z
N MET A 1 -27.50 1.10 -3.31
CA MET A 1 -26.31 0.23 -3.14
C MET A 1 -25.08 1.12 -3.11
N VAL A 2 -24.39 1.21 -1.96
CA VAL A 2 -23.14 1.97 -1.89
C VAL A 2 -22.07 1.11 -2.55
N ASN A 3 -21.56 1.55 -3.70
CA ASN A 3 -20.48 0.86 -4.40
C ASN A 3 -19.18 1.04 -3.60
N ASN A 4 -19.00 0.21 -2.59
CA ASN A 4 -17.90 0.31 -1.64
C ASN A 4 -16.52 0.18 -2.35
N ASP A 5 -16.46 -0.56 -3.45
CA ASP A 5 -15.25 -0.72 -4.27
C ASP A 5 -14.80 0.59 -4.93
N LEU A 6 -15.73 1.52 -5.20
CA LEU A 6 -15.39 2.85 -5.71
C LEU A 6 -14.62 3.68 -4.67
N ILE A 7 -14.79 3.42 -3.37
CA ILE A 7 -14.16 4.21 -2.30
C ILE A 7 -12.64 3.97 -2.29
N ILE A 8 -12.22 2.70 -2.37
CA ILE A 8 -10.80 2.32 -2.43
C ILE A 8 -10.17 2.77 -3.76
N GLN A 9 -10.85 2.55 -4.89
CA GLN A 9 -10.34 2.99 -6.19
C GLN A 9 -10.11 4.50 -6.24
N LYS A 10 -11.04 5.28 -5.67
CA LYS A 10 -10.91 6.73 -5.58
C LYS A 10 -9.77 7.14 -4.64
N ALA A 11 -9.61 6.48 -3.49
CA ALA A 11 -8.48 6.72 -2.58
C ALA A 11 -7.14 6.49 -3.28
N ASN A 12 -6.99 5.36 -3.99
CA ASN A 12 -5.78 5.00 -4.72
C ASN A 12 -5.48 6.00 -5.84
N ARG A 13 -6.50 6.45 -6.58
CA ARG A 13 -6.34 7.48 -7.62
C ARG A 13 -5.82 8.79 -7.03
N LEU A 14 -6.42 9.26 -5.93
CA LEU A 14 -5.98 10.49 -5.25
C LEU A 14 -4.57 10.38 -4.70
N TYR A 15 -4.20 9.22 -4.15
CA TYR A 15 -2.85 8.95 -3.66
C TYR A 15 -1.81 9.08 -4.79
N ARG A 16 -2.08 8.50 -5.97
CA ARG A 16 -1.22 8.62 -7.16
C ARG A 16 -1.13 10.04 -7.71
N GLN A 17 -2.13 10.88 -7.44
CA GLN A 17 -2.14 12.31 -7.79
C GLN A 17 -1.44 13.20 -6.75
N ASN A 18 -0.74 12.62 -5.77
CA ASN A 18 -0.15 13.33 -4.62
C ASN A 18 -1.16 14.11 -3.76
N ARG A 19 -2.46 13.82 -3.88
CA ARG A 19 -3.54 14.45 -3.10
C ARG A 19 -3.76 13.68 -1.80
N PHE A 20 -2.72 13.61 -0.98
CA PHE A 20 -2.66 12.72 0.18
C PHE A 20 -3.71 13.03 1.25
N ALA A 21 -4.06 14.30 1.46
CA ALA A 21 -5.08 14.70 2.42
C ALA A 21 -6.48 14.18 2.03
N GLU A 22 -6.79 14.20 0.74
CA GLU A 22 -8.07 13.69 0.23
C GLU A 22 -8.07 12.17 0.21
N ALA A 23 -6.97 11.54 -0.23
CA ALA A 23 -6.80 10.09 -0.19
C ALA A 23 -7.01 9.53 1.24
N LEU A 24 -6.47 10.23 2.25
CA LEU A 24 -6.65 9.88 3.67
C LEU A 24 -8.13 9.81 4.08
N GLN A 25 -8.95 10.78 3.65
CA GLN A 25 -10.38 10.77 3.96
C GLN A 25 -11.11 9.57 3.34
N TYR A 26 -10.75 9.19 2.10
CA TYR A 26 -11.35 8.02 1.46
C TYR A 26 -10.88 6.70 2.12
N TYR A 27 -9.61 6.58 2.51
CA TYR A 27 -9.15 5.41 3.25
C TYR A 27 -9.83 5.31 4.62
N GLN A 28 -10.03 6.41 5.35
CA GLN A 28 -10.79 6.41 6.60
C GLN A 28 -12.24 5.97 6.40
N LYS A 29 -12.90 6.42 5.32
CA LYS A 29 -14.25 5.96 4.97
C LYS A 29 -14.27 4.48 4.65
N ALA A 30 -13.30 3.98 3.89
CA ALA A 30 -13.18 2.57 3.58
C ALA A 30 -12.93 1.72 4.84
N GLY A 31 -12.17 2.22 5.82
CA GLY A 31 -11.97 1.53 7.10
C GLY A 31 -13.24 1.35 7.91
N LYS A 32 -14.23 2.25 7.77
CA LYS A 32 -15.55 2.08 8.40
C LYS A 32 -16.40 0.98 7.76
N VAL A 33 -16.11 0.64 6.50
CA VAL A 33 -16.87 -0.35 5.71
C VAL A 33 -16.20 -1.73 5.77
N TYR A 34 -14.88 -1.76 5.60
CA TYR A 34 -14.09 -2.99 5.44
C TYR A 34 -13.26 -3.36 6.68
N GLY A 35 -13.30 -2.53 7.72
CA GLY A 35 -12.46 -2.66 8.92
C GLY A 35 -11.23 -1.77 8.88
N SER A 36 -10.85 -1.23 10.04
CA SER A 36 -9.71 -0.31 10.19
C SER A 36 -8.39 -0.93 9.76
N ASP A 37 -8.21 -2.23 10.02
CA ASP A 37 -6.97 -2.95 9.78
C ASP A 37 -6.69 -3.09 8.28
N PHE A 38 -7.74 -3.24 7.47
CA PHE A 38 -7.67 -3.33 6.01
C PHE A 38 -7.00 -2.11 5.37
N VAL A 39 -7.18 -0.92 5.96
CA VAL A 39 -6.68 0.36 5.42
C VAL A 39 -5.60 1.01 6.28
N ALA A 40 -5.20 0.39 7.39
CA ALA A 40 -4.32 0.97 8.39
C ALA A 40 -2.98 1.45 7.81
N VAL A 41 -2.36 0.62 6.96
CA VAL A 41 -1.10 0.95 6.29
C VAL A 41 -1.27 2.15 5.36
N ASN A 42 -2.33 2.17 4.54
CA ASN A 42 -2.62 3.26 3.60
C ASN A 42 -2.85 4.61 4.33
N ILE A 43 -3.56 4.58 5.46
CA ILE A 43 -3.76 5.74 6.32
C ILE A 43 -2.42 6.26 6.86
N SER A 44 -1.56 5.36 7.34
CA SER A 44 -0.23 5.72 7.86
C SER A 44 0.66 6.34 6.78
N LEU A 45 0.69 5.75 5.59
CA LEU A 45 1.43 6.29 4.44
C LEU A 45 0.97 7.70 4.05
N CYS A 46 -0.36 7.92 4.00
CA CYS A 46 -0.90 9.26 3.74
C CYS A 46 -0.46 10.28 4.79
N LYS A 47 -0.52 9.92 6.08
CA LYS A 47 -0.10 10.82 7.17
C LYS A 47 1.39 11.18 7.07
N ILE A 48 2.25 10.21 6.74
CA ILE A 48 3.68 10.45 6.54
C ILE A 48 3.88 11.42 5.37
N LYS A 49 3.27 11.13 4.21
CA LYS A 49 3.41 11.98 3.01
C LYS A 49 2.87 13.40 3.20
N ILE A 50 1.76 13.57 3.92
CA ILE A 50 1.23 14.91 4.26
C ILE A 50 2.22 15.68 5.13
N LYS A 51 2.84 15.01 6.12
CA LYS A 51 3.85 15.62 6.97
C LYS A 51 5.09 16.02 6.18
N THR A 52 5.57 15.16 5.27
CA THR A 52 6.75 15.46 4.44
C THR A 52 6.48 16.54 3.40
N HIS A 53 5.26 16.61 2.82
CA HIS A 53 4.93 17.62 1.81
C HIS A 53 4.63 19.02 2.39
N LYS A 54 4.33 19.13 3.69
CA LYS A 54 4.24 20.44 4.35
C LYS A 54 5.60 21.08 4.58
N THR A 55 6.68 20.31 4.49
CA THR A 55 8.05 20.78 4.72
C THR A 55 8.78 20.87 3.37
N THR A 56 8.80 22.04 2.72
CA THR A 56 9.94 22.61 1.94
C THR A 56 9.55 23.88 1.17
N PRO A 57 10.45 24.87 0.93
CA PRO A 57 11.90 24.88 1.17
C PRO A 57 12.36 26.02 2.10
N CYS A 58 13.10 25.70 3.15
CA CYS A 58 14.13 26.61 3.65
C CYS A 58 15.37 25.77 3.93
N LEU A 59 16.50 26.26 3.40
CA LEU A 59 17.82 25.79 3.76
C LEU A 59 17.94 25.88 5.28
N ASP A 60 17.96 24.74 5.96
CA ASP A 60 18.72 24.65 7.19
C ASP A 60 19.27 23.23 7.36
N ASN A 61 20.55 23.20 7.70
CA ASN A 61 21.29 21.99 7.97
C ASN A 61 20.81 21.47 9.34
N GLY A 62 19.98 20.44 9.36
CA GLY A 62 19.46 19.90 10.61
C GLY A 62 18.94 18.47 10.48
N ASP A 63 19.86 17.55 10.78
CA ASP A 63 19.63 16.15 11.16
C ASP A 63 19.42 15.10 10.05
N LEU A 64 20.55 14.59 9.55
CA LEU A 64 20.66 13.49 8.60
C LEU A 64 20.59 12.08 9.23
N ASN A 65 20.24 11.93 10.52
CA ASN A 65 20.41 10.63 11.21
C ASN A 65 19.13 9.85 11.58
N GLN A 66 17.93 10.35 11.24
CA GLN A 66 16.68 9.63 11.54
C GLN A 66 15.91 9.17 10.29
N THR A 67 16.60 8.73 9.24
CA THR A 67 15.94 8.23 8.00
C THR A 67 16.54 6.93 7.47
N HIS A 68 17.82 6.62 7.74
CA HIS A 68 18.48 5.45 7.15
C HIS A 68 17.95 4.10 7.69
N GLY A 69 17.67 4.01 8.99
CA GLY A 69 17.13 2.77 9.60
C GLY A 69 15.67 2.49 9.20
N GLN A 70 14.85 3.54 9.11
CA GLN A 70 13.46 3.44 8.68
C GLN A 70 13.37 3.08 7.19
N GLN A 71 14.23 3.66 6.35
CA GLN A 71 14.29 3.33 4.94
C GLN A 71 14.69 1.87 4.71
N LYS A 72 15.67 1.36 5.45
CA LYS A 72 16.12 -0.05 5.37
C LYS A 72 15.01 -1.03 5.79
N TYR A 73 14.24 -0.70 6.82
CA TYR A 73 13.10 -1.50 7.25
C TYR A 73 11.98 -1.54 6.19
N ILE A 74 11.68 -0.40 5.57
CA ILE A 74 10.68 -0.32 4.49
C ILE A 74 11.12 -1.17 3.29
N THR A 75 12.38 -1.04 2.85
CA THR A 75 12.90 -1.84 1.74
C THR A 75 12.93 -3.34 2.04
N ALA A 76 13.24 -3.73 3.29
CA ALA A 76 13.18 -5.13 3.71
C ALA A 76 11.72 -5.66 3.67
N LEU A 77 10.76 -4.85 4.11
CA LEU A 77 9.35 -5.20 4.10
C LEU A 77 8.80 -5.33 2.66
N GLU A 78 9.17 -4.40 1.77
CA GLU A 78 8.81 -4.43 0.36
C GLU A 78 9.36 -5.70 -0.32
N LYS A 79 10.62 -6.05 -0.05
CA LYS A 79 11.24 -7.27 -0.56
C LYS A 79 10.53 -8.52 -0.06
N GLN A 80 10.19 -8.58 1.22
CA GLN A 80 9.47 -9.72 1.79
C GLN A 80 8.07 -9.87 1.16
N LEU A 81 7.39 -8.75 0.91
CA LEU A 81 6.08 -8.75 0.25
C LEU A 81 6.17 -9.29 -1.18
N GLU A 82 7.15 -8.82 -1.96
CA GLU A 82 7.38 -9.28 -3.33
C GLU A 82 7.70 -10.79 -3.38
N GLN A 83 8.56 -11.27 -2.48
CA GLN A 83 8.89 -12.70 -2.38
C GLN A 83 7.66 -13.56 -2.08
N THR A 84 6.81 -13.09 -1.16
CA THR A 84 5.59 -13.81 -0.78
C THR A 84 4.59 -13.87 -1.94
N GLN A 85 4.42 -12.76 -2.66
CA GLN A 85 3.55 -12.70 -3.84
C GLN A 85 4.03 -13.63 -4.95
N SER A 86 5.32 -13.59 -5.27
CA SER A 86 5.92 -14.46 -6.28
C SER A 86 5.74 -15.96 -5.95
N LEU A 87 5.94 -16.33 -4.68
CA LEU A 87 5.72 -17.70 -4.23
C LEU A 87 4.25 -18.12 -4.37
N ALA A 88 3.32 -17.26 -3.97
CA ALA A 88 1.89 -17.54 -4.10
C ALA A 88 1.47 -17.73 -5.57
N GLU A 89 1.96 -16.88 -6.48
CA GLU A 89 1.71 -17.01 -7.91
C GLU A 89 2.27 -18.32 -8.48
N ALA A 90 3.48 -18.72 -8.06
CA ALA A 90 4.07 -19.99 -8.47
C ALA A 90 3.20 -21.18 -8.04
N TYR A 91 2.72 -21.18 -6.79
CA TYR A 91 1.79 -22.22 -6.31
C TYR A 91 0.49 -22.26 -7.11
N TYR A 92 -0.12 -21.10 -7.39
CA TYR A 92 -1.34 -21.06 -8.20
C TYR A 92 -1.11 -21.59 -9.61
N ARG A 93 0.00 -21.22 -10.27
CA ARG A 93 0.36 -21.76 -11.58
C ARG A 93 0.52 -23.27 -11.56
N GLU A 94 1.16 -23.82 -10.52
CA GLU A 94 1.33 -25.26 -10.40
C GLU A 94 -0.02 -25.98 -10.21
N LEU A 95 -0.91 -25.43 -9.38
CA LEU A 95 -2.26 -25.97 -9.20
C LEU A 95 -3.07 -25.97 -10.50
N GLU A 96 -3.01 -24.90 -11.28
CA GLU A 96 -3.67 -24.84 -12.58
C GLU A 96 -3.11 -25.87 -13.57
N GLN A 97 -1.79 -26.06 -13.58
CA GLN A 97 -1.15 -27.07 -14.42
C GLN A 97 -1.57 -28.49 -14.01
N ARG A 98 -1.60 -28.80 -12.71
CA ARG A 98 -2.09 -30.09 -12.20
C ARG A 98 -3.56 -30.32 -12.57
N LYS A 99 -4.41 -29.30 -12.44
CA LYS A 99 -5.82 -29.36 -12.82
C LYS A 99 -6.02 -29.58 -14.33
N ARG A 100 -5.14 -29.02 -15.17
CA ARG A 100 -5.16 -29.26 -16.62
C ARG A 100 -4.68 -30.67 -16.97
N LYS A 101 -3.65 -31.18 -16.29
CA LYS A 101 -3.14 -32.55 -16.51
C LYS A 101 -4.16 -33.62 -16.10
N GLY A 102 -4.82 -33.47 -14.96
CA GLY A 102 -5.88 -34.39 -14.52
C GLY A 102 -7.21 -34.31 -15.28
N LYS A 103 -7.29 -33.52 -16.36
CA LYS A 103 -8.44 -33.47 -17.28
C LYS A 103 -8.14 -34.11 -18.65
N ALA A 104 -6.90 -34.55 -18.87
CA ALA A 104 -6.44 -35.16 -20.12
C ALA A 104 -6.25 -36.69 -19.98
N GLU A 105 -6.59 -37.26 -18.82
CA GLU A 105 -6.73 -38.70 -18.55
C GLU A 105 -8.23 -39.02 -18.40
#